data_AF-X1N4K8-F1
#
_entry.id   AF-X1N4K8-F1
#
_cell.length_a   1.000
_cell.length_b   1.000
_cell.length_c   1.000
_cell.angle_alpha   90.00
_cell.angle_beta   90.00
_cell.angle_gamma   90.00
#
_symmetry.space_group_name_H-M   'P 1'
#
loop_
_entity.id
_entity.type
_entity.pdbx_description
1 polymer ?
#
loop_
_entity_poly.entity_id
_entity_poly.type
_entity_poly.pdbx_seq_one_letter_code
_entity_poly.pdbx_strand_id
1 'polypeptide(L)'
;LTPVTEMGKGTYKGEDGGLYGGGRNAPPPLHREAAAREAAKIMPLDAHGKPSPQGRIVLVSIGMSNTSQEFSEFKQVADSDPQKSAALVIVNGAQGGQDASRWAAPEPGSRGGRPDVWAVLDQRLRSTGVTAQQVQVVWIKQALARPDRFGAFPDHARKMQADLVTALNRLKKRFPNLRIAYLSSRIYAGYARSALNPEPYAYEGAFTVRWLIQDQIKGDADLNYDPERGEVTAPLLLWGPYLWGDGVTPREHDGVVWQRKDLADDGT
;
A
#
# COMPACT_ATOMS: atom_id res chain seq x y z
N LEU A 1 -22.35 0.35 -1.01
CA LEU A 1 -21.59 1.21 -1.96
C LEU A 1 -21.15 0.31 -3.12
N THR A 2 -20.95 0.81 -4.34
CA THR A 2 -20.52 -0.08 -5.45
C THR A 2 -19.00 -0.16 -5.48
N PRO A 3 -18.37 -1.36 -5.54
CA PRO A 3 -16.93 -1.46 -5.70
C PRO A 3 -16.42 -0.62 -6.87
N VAL A 4 -15.26 0.02 -6.72
CA VAL A 4 -14.70 0.89 -7.78
C VAL A 4 -14.54 0.12 -9.09
N THR A 5 -14.26 -1.19 -9.01
CA THR A 5 -14.15 -2.09 -10.15
C THR A 5 -15.45 -2.31 -10.93
N GLU A 6 -16.61 -1.98 -10.36
CA GLU A 6 -17.95 -2.38 -10.81
C GLU A 6 -18.90 -1.19 -11.07
N MET A 7 -18.42 0.04 -10.89
CA MET A 7 -19.27 1.23 -11.08
C MET A 7 -19.77 1.41 -12.52
N GLY A 8 -19.19 0.71 -13.50
CA GLY A 8 -19.58 0.83 -14.91
C GLY A 8 -19.50 2.27 -15.40
N LYS A 9 -20.65 2.83 -15.82
CA LYS A 9 -20.79 4.25 -16.22
C LYS A 9 -21.20 5.18 -15.08
N GLY A 10 -21.43 4.64 -13.88
CA GLY A 10 -21.78 5.40 -12.69
C GLY A 10 -20.59 6.22 -12.18
N THR A 11 -20.90 7.20 -11.33
CA THR A 11 -19.89 8.05 -10.69
C THR A 11 -20.11 8.10 -9.17
N TYR A 12 -19.04 8.37 -8.44
CA TYR A 12 -19.06 8.62 -7.01
C TYR A 12 -18.56 10.04 -6.76
N LYS A 13 -19.46 10.96 -6.38
CA LYS A 13 -19.11 12.37 -6.12
C LYS A 13 -18.26 13.01 -7.23
N GLY A 14 -18.58 12.71 -8.49
CA GLY A 14 -17.87 13.22 -9.67
C GLY A 14 -16.73 12.34 -10.17
N GLU A 15 -16.28 11.34 -9.41
CA GLU A 15 -15.25 10.39 -9.85
C GLU A 15 -15.86 9.20 -10.60
N ASP A 16 -15.25 8.81 -11.71
CA ASP A 16 -15.64 7.61 -12.46
C ASP A 16 -15.19 6.31 -11.77
N GLY A 17 -15.58 5.15 -12.32
CA GLY A 17 -15.13 3.83 -11.88
C GLY A 17 -13.80 3.38 -12.47
N GLY A 18 -13.37 2.19 -12.05
CA GLY A 18 -12.19 1.48 -12.54
C GLY A 18 -10.93 1.79 -11.74
N LEU A 19 -10.12 0.76 -11.48
CA LEU A 19 -8.85 0.90 -10.77
C LEU A 19 -7.89 1.90 -11.44
N TYR A 20 -7.95 2.05 -12.77
CA TYR A 20 -7.14 3.01 -13.53
C TYR A 20 -7.97 4.19 -14.08
N GLY A 21 -9.24 4.31 -13.68
CA GLY A 21 -10.18 5.33 -14.17
C GLY A 21 -10.75 5.00 -15.56
N GLY A 22 -11.75 5.77 -15.96
CA GLY A 22 -12.48 5.59 -17.22
C GLY A 22 -13.20 4.23 -17.30
N GLY A 23 -13.59 3.67 -16.16
CA GLY A 23 -14.21 2.33 -16.08
C GLY A 23 -13.23 1.17 -16.32
N ARG A 24 -11.91 1.41 -16.35
CA ARG A 24 -10.91 0.38 -16.64
C ARG A 24 -10.24 -0.15 -15.37
N ASN A 25 -10.24 -1.48 -15.24
CA ASN A 25 -9.53 -2.18 -14.17
C ASN A 25 -8.13 -2.67 -14.59
N ALA A 26 -7.86 -2.75 -15.89
CA ALA A 26 -6.54 -3.11 -16.40
C ALA A 26 -5.62 -1.88 -16.50
N PRO A 27 -4.31 -2.02 -16.22
CA PRO A 27 -3.35 -0.94 -16.40
C PRO A 27 -3.24 -0.52 -17.87
N PRO A 28 -3.01 0.77 -18.15
CA PRO A 28 -2.62 1.22 -19.49
C PRO A 28 -1.38 0.47 -20.01
N PRO A 29 -1.26 0.23 -21.34
CA PRO A 29 -0.17 -0.59 -21.91
C PRO A 29 1.23 -0.14 -21.50
N LEU A 30 1.54 1.16 -21.60
CA LEU A 30 2.86 1.69 -21.21
C LEU A 30 3.17 1.49 -19.72
N HIS A 31 2.16 1.57 -18.85
CA HIS A 31 2.33 1.31 -17.41
C HIS A 31 2.57 -0.18 -17.13
N ARG A 32 1.88 -1.05 -17.88
CA ARG A 32 2.10 -2.51 -17.82
C ARG A 32 3.51 -2.89 -18.29
N GLU A 33 3.99 -2.29 -19.36
CA GLU A 33 5.36 -2.51 -19.85
C GLU A 33 6.40 -2.01 -18.86
N ALA A 34 6.18 -0.85 -18.24
CA ALA A 34 7.01 -0.35 -17.15
C ALA A 34 7.05 -1.33 -15.97
N ALA A 35 5.89 -1.88 -15.58
CA ALA A 35 5.80 -2.90 -14.55
C ALA A 35 6.61 -4.15 -14.88
N ALA A 36 6.53 -4.63 -16.12
CA ALA A 36 7.34 -5.77 -16.57
C ALA A 36 8.86 -5.46 -16.51
N ARG A 37 9.28 -4.25 -16.92
CA ARG A 37 10.69 -3.82 -16.86
C ARG A 37 11.22 -3.72 -15.43
N GLU A 38 10.46 -3.12 -14.51
CA GLU A 38 10.88 -3.03 -13.12
C GLU A 38 10.85 -4.39 -12.41
N ALA A 39 9.86 -5.23 -12.71
CA ALA A 39 9.78 -6.58 -12.17
C ALA A 39 10.97 -7.46 -12.61
N ALA A 40 11.41 -7.33 -13.88
CA ALA A 40 12.58 -8.06 -14.39
C ALA A 40 13.90 -7.68 -13.71
N LYS A 41 13.95 -6.52 -13.02
CA LYS A 41 15.12 -6.07 -12.25
C LYS A 41 15.12 -6.61 -10.81
N ILE A 42 14.03 -7.24 -10.35
CA ILE A 42 13.96 -7.82 -9.02
C ILE A 42 14.76 -9.12 -9.02
N MET A 43 15.82 -9.15 -8.20
CA MET A 43 16.72 -10.30 -8.13
C MET A 43 17.35 -10.41 -6.73
N PRO A 44 17.89 -11.56 -6.32
CA PRO A 44 18.55 -11.68 -5.03
C PRO A 44 19.74 -10.70 -4.89
N LEU A 45 19.76 -9.94 -3.80
CA LEU A 45 20.81 -8.96 -3.48
C LEU A 45 21.55 -9.36 -2.21
N ASP A 46 22.86 -9.14 -2.15
CA ASP A 46 23.65 -9.26 -0.93
C ASP A 46 23.31 -8.12 0.07
N ALA A 47 23.93 -8.16 1.26
CA ALA A 47 23.69 -7.17 2.31
C ALA A 47 24.06 -5.73 1.91
N HIS A 48 24.90 -5.55 0.88
CA HIS A 48 25.29 -4.26 0.33
C HIS A 48 24.41 -3.82 -0.87
N GLY A 49 23.40 -4.62 -1.23
CA GLY A 49 22.49 -4.32 -2.33
C GLY A 49 23.03 -4.66 -3.71
N LYS A 50 24.07 -5.51 -3.81
CA LYS A 50 24.62 -5.96 -5.10
C LYS A 50 24.02 -7.32 -5.48
N PRO A 51 23.80 -7.60 -6.78
CA PRO A 51 23.32 -8.91 -7.22
C PRO A 51 24.20 -10.05 -6.70
N SER A 52 23.58 -11.07 -6.11
CA SER A 52 24.27 -12.23 -5.58
C SER A 52 23.35 -13.45 -5.62
N PRO A 53 23.78 -14.61 -6.16
CA PRO A 53 22.97 -15.83 -6.13
C PRO A 53 22.61 -16.32 -4.72
N GLN A 54 23.40 -15.95 -3.71
CA GLN A 54 23.15 -16.23 -2.29
C GLN A 54 22.42 -15.08 -1.57
N GLY A 55 22.04 -14.05 -2.32
CA GLY A 55 21.36 -12.87 -1.81
C GLY A 55 19.90 -13.11 -1.44
N ARG A 56 19.22 -12.03 -1.07
CA ARG A 56 17.80 -12.00 -0.71
C ARG A 56 17.03 -11.00 -1.57
N ILE A 57 15.79 -11.32 -1.84
CA ILE A 57 14.77 -10.37 -2.31
C ILE A 57 13.94 -10.02 -1.08
N VAL A 58 13.86 -8.75 -0.70
CA VAL A 58 13.08 -8.36 0.48
C VAL A 58 11.80 -7.63 0.06
N LEU A 59 10.68 -8.18 0.52
CA LEU A 59 9.34 -7.60 0.45
C LEU A 59 8.96 -7.11 1.85
N VAL A 60 8.65 -5.81 1.97
CA VAL A 60 8.19 -5.20 3.22
C VAL A 60 6.72 -4.79 3.13
N SER A 61 5.98 -4.82 4.24
CA SER A 61 4.72 -4.08 4.36
C SER A 61 4.91 -2.76 5.10
N ILE A 62 4.15 -1.73 4.77
CA ILE A 62 3.96 -0.55 5.65
C ILE A 62 2.48 -0.20 5.75
N GLY A 63 2.07 0.26 6.92
CA GLY A 63 0.65 0.44 7.22
C GLY A 63 0.36 0.52 8.71
N MET A 64 -0.94 0.48 9.01
CA MET A 64 -1.48 0.47 10.36
C MET A 64 -1.82 -0.96 10.84
N SER A 65 -2.65 -1.10 11.89
CA SER A 65 -2.99 -2.40 12.51
C SER A 65 -3.58 -3.41 11.53
N ASN A 66 -4.60 -3.06 10.74
CA ASN A 66 -5.19 -4.02 9.78
C ASN A 66 -4.17 -4.48 8.75
N THR A 67 -3.33 -3.56 8.26
CA THR A 67 -2.23 -3.91 7.36
C THR A 67 -1.28 -4.92 8.00
N SER A 68 -0.95 -4.75 9.29
CA SER A 68 -0.09 -5.69 10.00
C SER A 68 -0.76 -7.05 10.21
N GLN A 69 -2.05 -7.09 10.55
CA GLN A 69 -2.79 -8.34 10.74
C GLN A 69 -2.91 -9.11 9.43
N GLU A 70 -3.44 -8.49 8.39
CA GLU A 70 -3.62 -9.11 7.07
C GLU A 70 -2.28 -9.55 6.46
N PHE A 71 -1.22 -8.75 6.61
CA PHE A 71 0.10 -9.13 6.10
C PHE A 71 0.75 -10.27 6.89
N SER A 72 0.40 -10.43 8.16
CA SER A 72 0.88 -11.57 8.96
C SER A 72 0.26 -12.88 8.45
N GLU A 73 -1.03 -12.88 8.16
CA GLU A 73 -1.72 -14.03 7.55
C GLU A 73 -1.15 -14.33 6.16
N PHE A 74 -1.00 -13.31 5.31
CA PHE A 74 -0.35 -13.47 4.00
C PHE A 74 1.05 -14.06 4.15
N LYS A 75 1.86 -13.53 5.07
CA LYS A 75 3.21 -14.02 5.31
C LYS A 75 3.20 -15.50 5.73
N GLN A 76 2.30 -15.90 6.62
CA GLN A 76 2.17 -17.29 7.06
C GLN A 76 1.84 -18.22 5.89
N VAL A 77 0.84 -17.86 5.08
CA VAL A 77 0.46 -18.64 3.88
C VAL A 77 1.63 -18.71 2.90
N ALA A 78 2.23 -17.57 2.56
CA ALA A 78 3.34 -17.49 1.61
C ALA A 78 4.60 -18.24 2.11
N ASP A 79 4.90 -18.21 3.41
CA ASP A 79 6.01 -18.94 3.99
C ASP A 79 5.82 -20.46 3.96
N SER A 80 4.58 -20.93 3.96
CA SER A 80 4.23 -22.35 3.83
C SER A 80 4.13 -22.84 2.38
N ASP A 81 4.07 -21.92 1.40
CA ASP A 81 3.89 -22.26 -0.01
C ASP A 81 5.21 -22.75 -0.65
N PRO A 82 5.28 -24.00 -1.13
CA PRO A 82 6.48 -24.55 -1.78
C PRO A 82 6.84 -23.84 -3.11
N GLN A 83 5.92 -23.08 -3.70
CA GLN A 83 6.17 -22.28 -4.91
C GLN A 83 6.89 -20.96 -4.60
N LYS A 84 6.92 -20.51 -3.35
CA LYS A 84 7.62 -19.29 -2.97
C LYS A 84 9.13 -19.48 -3.13
N SER A 85 9.77 -18.56 -3.85
CA SER A 85 11.23 -18.53 -3.97
C SER A 85 11.92 -18.48 -2.60
N ALA A 86 12.90 -19.36 -2.38
CA ALA A 86 13.71 -19.38 -1.16
C ALA A 86 14.55 -18.11 -0.94
N ALA A 87 14.77 -17.32 -1.99
CA ALA A 87 15.46 -16.03 -1.89
C ALA A 87 14.56 -14.92 -1.33
N LEU A 88 13.22 -15.09 -1.36
CA LEU A 88 12.27 -14.09 -0.88
C LEU A 88 12.16 -14.10 0.64
N VAL A 89 12.44 -12.96 1.25
CA VAL A 89 12.22 -12.68 2.66
C VAL A 89 11.09 -11.67 2.80
N ILE A 90 10.03 -12.07 3.51
CA ILE A 90 8.86 -11.24 3.77
C ILE A 90 8.99 -10.67 5.19
N VAL A 91 8.95 -9.33 5.29
CA VAL A 91 9.07 -8.59 6.56
C VAL A 91 7.81 -7.76 6.77
N ASN A 92 7.08 -8.05 7.86
CA ASN A 92 5.93 -7.22 8.24
C ASN A 92 6.43 -5.92 8.90
N GLY A 93 6.37 -4.81 8.18
CA GLY A 93 6.80 -3.49 8.67
C GLY A 93 5.65 -2.62 9.19
N ALA A 94 4.40 -3.02 8.93
CA ALA A 94 3.21 -2.31 9.38
C ALA A 94 3.06 -2.32 10.91
N GLN A 95 2.53 -1.23 11.47
CA GLN A 95 2.55 -0.97 12.90
C GLN A 95 1.20 -0.44 13.40
N GLY A 96 0.70 -1.04 14.48
CA GLY A 96 -0.60 -0.66 15.06
C GLY A 96 -0.68 0.82 15.43
N GLY A 97 -1.74 1.48 14.98
CA GLY A 97 -1.98 2.92 15.22
C GLY A 97 -1.13 3.88 14.39
N GLN A 98 -0.38 3.39 13.39
CA GLN A 98 0.46 4.22 12.52
C GLN A 98 -0.18 4.43 11.15
N ASP A 99 -1.07 5.42 11.06
CA ASP A 99 -1.82 5.80 9.86
C ASP A 99 -0.93 6.54 8.82
N ALA A 100 -1.51 6.97 7.68
CA ALA A 100 -0.75 7.61 6.60
C ALA A 100 0.05 8.84 7.08
N SER A 101 -0.54 9.69 7.93
CA SER A 101 0.12 10.87 8.49
C SER A 101 1.35 10.50 9.34
N ARG A 102 1.29 9.41 10.12
CA ARG A 102 2.43 8.96 10.93
C ARG A 102 3.60 8.46 10.09
N TRP A 103 3.33 7.84 8.95
CA TRP A 103 4.38 7.43 8.02
C TRP A 103 4.95 8.61 7.22
N ALA A 104 4.12 9.60 6.88
CA ALA A 104 4.56 10.82 6.19
C ALA A 104 5.44 11.73 7.09
N ALA A 105 4.98 11.96 8.32
CA ALA A 105 5.60 12.86 9.28
C ALA A 105 5.47 12.27 10.69
N PRO A 106 6.40 11.39 11.10
CA PRO A 106 6.39 10.83 12.45
C PRO A 106 6.62 11.95 13.48
N GLU A 107 5.79 11.99 14.51
CA GLU A 107 5.99 12.94 15.62
C GLU A 107 7.08 12.40 16.56
N PRO A 108 8.12 13.19 16.87
CA PRO A 108 9.07 12.86 17.93
C PRO A 108 8.33 12.68 19.25
N GLY A 109 8.52 11.53 19.92
CA GLY A 109 7.98 11.31 21.27
C GLY A 109 6.46 11.12 21.35
N SER A 110 5.83 10.52 20.33
CA SER A 110 4.40 10.18 20.33
C SER A 110 3.90 9.62 21.68
N ARG A 111 2.67 9.98 22.08
CA ARG A 111 2.06 9.65 23.39
C ARG A 111 2.43 8.23 23.84
N GLY A 112 3.23 8.15 24.91
CA GLY A 112 3.70 6.88 25.47
C GLY A 112 5.13 6.46 25.08
N GLY A 113 5.94 7.34 24.48
CA GLY A 113 7.37 7.06 24.22
C GLY A 113 7.60 6.02 23.12
N ARG A 114 6.64 5.82 22.21
CA ARG A 114 6.77 4.83 21.14
C ARG A 114 7.90 5.25 20.19
N PRO A 115 8.75 4.30 19.73
CA PRO A 115 9.77 4.59 18.75
C PRO A 115 9.15 5.07 17.43
N ASP A 116 9.92 5.86 16.69
CA ASP A 116 9.59 6.30 15.34
C ASP A 116 9.27 5.09 14.42
N VAL A 117 8.28 5.25 13.53
CA VAL A 117 7.81 4.15 12.66
C VAL A 117 8.92 3.61 11.77
N TRP A 118 9.84 4.46 11.34
CA TRP A 118 10.95 4.04 10.51
C TRP A 118 12.05 3.36 11.33
N ALA A 119 12.29 3.79 12.57
CA ALA A 119 13.20 3.10 13.48
C ALA A 119 12.71 1.67 13.79
N VAL A 120 11.40 1.47 13.98
CA VAL A 120 10.82 0.13 14.15
C VAL A 120 10.96 -0.70 12.88
N LEU A 121 10.74 -0.12 11.70
CA LEU A 121 10.95 -0.82 10.43
C LEU A 121 12.41 -1.28 10.27
N ASP A 122 13.36 -0.39 10.55
CA ASP A 122 14.80 -0.70 10.50
C ASP A 122 15.15 -1.82 11.50
N GLN A 123 14.57 -1.81 12.71
CA GLN A 123 14.75 -2.86 13.71
C GLN A 123 14.22 -4.22 13.20
N ARG A 124 13.04 -4.24 12.57
CA ARG A 124 12.44 -5.48 12.04
C ARG A 124 13.20 -6.07 10.85
N LEU A 125 13.79 -5.22 10.01
CA LEU A 125 14.72 -5.68 8.97
C LEU A 125 15.94 -6.36 9.60
N ARG A 126 16.58 -5.71 10.57
CA ARG A 126 17.76 -6.26 11.29
C ARG A 126 17.44 -7.57 12.00
N SER A 127 16.29 -7.66 12.68
CA SER A 127 15.89 -8.89 13.39
C SER A 127 15.62 -10.06 12.45
N THR A 128 15.31 -9.78 11.17
CA THR A 128 15.12 -10.79 10.13
C THR A 128 16.43 -11.10 9.38
N GLY A 129 17.55 -10.45 9.76
CA GLY A 129 18.86 -10.67 9.14
C GLY A 129 18.99 -10.11 7.72
N VAL A 130 18.19 -9.09 7.38
CA VAL A 130 18.23 -8.42 6.07
C VAL A 130 18.51 -6.92 6.20
N THR A 131 18.95 -6.30 5.13
CA THR A 131 19.32 -4.88 5.10
C THR A 131 18.35 -4.05 4.26
N ALA A 132 18.35 -2.72 4.50
CA ALA A 132 17.60 -1.76 3.70
C ALA A 132 17.98 -1.81 2.21
N GLN A 133 19.23 -2.17 1.90
CA GLN A 133 19.74 -2.29 0.55
C GLN A 133 19.14 -3.49 -0.22
N GLN A 134 18.58 -4.48 0.49
CA GLN A 134 17.96 -5.66 -0.11
C GLN A 134 16.45 -5.50 -0.39
N VAL A 135 15.84 -4.44 0.15
CA VAL A 135 14.41 -4.13 -0.06
C VAL A 135 14.17 -3.69 -1.49
N GLN A 136 13.33 -4.45 -2.18
CA GLN A 136 13.01 -4.26 -3.61
C GLN A 136 11.52 -4.09 -3.85
N VAL A 137 10.67 -4.56 -2.94
CA VAL A 137 9.21 -4.45 -3.06
C VAL A 137 8.61 -3.99 -1.74
N VAL A 138 7.59 -3.14 -1.83
CA VAL A 138 6.76 -2.76 -0.69
C VAL A 138 5.29 -3.00 -0.99
N TRP A 139 4.54 -3.52 -0.01
CA TRP A 139 3.08 -3.47 0.00
C TRP A 139 2.61 -2.38 0.97
N ILE A 140 1.76 -1.48 0.49
CA ILE A 140 1.25 -0.32 1.24
C ILE A 140 -0.26 -0.43 1.30
N LYS A 141 -0.77 -0.45 2.53
CA LYS A 141 -2.19 -0.25 2.81
C LYS A 141 -2.30 0.71 3.97
N GLN A 142 -3.01 1.81 3.75
CA GLN A 142 -3.13 2.90 4.71
C GLN A 142 -4.55 3.45 4.81
N ALA A 143 -4.76 4.25 5.84
CA ALA A 143 -5.92 5.12 6.00
C ALA A 143 -5.49 6.39 6.76
N LEU A 144 -6.44 7.30 7.00
CA LEU A 144 -6.31 8.37 7.99
C LEU A 144 -7.15 8.06 9.22
N ALA A 145 -6.59 8.25 10.40
CA ALA A 145 -7.33 8.17 11.66
C ALA A 145 -8.19 9.44 11.85
N ARG A 146 -9.47 9.24 12.17
CA ARG A 146 -10.48 10.32 12.31
C ARG A 146 -10.50 11.23 11.08
N PRO A 147 -10.79 10.67 9.89
CA PRO A 147 -10.68 11.38 8.62
C PRO A 147 -11.66 12.56 8.50
N ASP A 148 -12.73 12.58 9.31
CA ASP A 148 -13.67 13.69 9.46
C ASP A 148 -12.98 15.04 9.75
N ARG A 149 -11.85 15.01 10.45
CA ARG A 149 -11.05 16.19 10.79
C ARG A 149 -10.38 16.86 9.58
N PHE A 150 -10.27 16.13 8.47
CA PHE A 150 -9.68 16.61 7.23
C PHE A 150 -10.73 16.97 6.17
N GLY A 151 -12.02 16.92 6.53
CA GLY A 151 -13.13 17.30 5.65
C GLY A 151 -13.81 16.11 4.97
N ALA A 152 -14.87 16.42 4.21
CA ALA A 152 -15.55 15.44 3.38
C ALA A 152 -14.72 15.13 2.13
N PHE A 153 -15.08 14.08 1.39
CA PHE A 153 -14.47 13.82 0.09
C PHE A 153 -14.63 15.02 -0.85
N PRO A 154 -13.56 15.43 -1.58
CA PRO A 154 -12.28 14.73 -1.72
C PRO A 154 -11.19 15.13 -0.70
N ASP A 155 -11.45 16.05 0.23
CA ASP A 155 -10.42 16.71 1.04
C ASP A 155 -9.57 15.74 1.89
N HIS A 156 -10.22 14.85 2.66
CA HIS A 156 -9.47 13.84 3.43
C HIS A 156 -8.70 12.87 2.54
N ALA A 157 -9.26 12.51 1.37
CA ALA A 157 -8.64 11.59 0.43
C ALA A 157 -7.41 12.24 -0.24
N ARG A 158 -7.45 13.54 -0.51
CA ARG A 158 -6.32 14.35 -0.98
C ARG A 158 -5.26 14.55 0.09
N LYS A 159 -5.67 14.73 1.36
CA LYS A 159 -4.73 14.72 2.49
C LYS A 159 -3.98 13.39 2.58
N MET A 160 -4.70 12.27 2.47
CA MET A 160 -4.09 10.93 2.48
C MET A 160 -3.16 10.74 1.27
N GLN A 161 -3.52 11.26 0.09
CA GLN A 161 -2.67 11.23 -1.09
C GLN A 161 -1.33 11.94 -0.82
N ALA A 162 -1.34 13.17 -0.30
CA ALA A 162 -0.13 13.94 0.01
C ALA A 162 0.77 13.24 1.04
N ASP A 163 0.16 12.63 2.07
CA ASP A 163 0.90 11.83 3.06
C ASP A 163 1.58 10.62 2.41
N LEU A 164 0.88 9.93 1.50
CA LEU A 164 1.43 8.77 0.81
C LEU A 164 2.53 9.14 -0.18
N VAL A 165 2.45 10.28 -0.89
CA VAL A 165 3.58 10.81 -1.68
C VAL A 165 4.81 10.95 -0.79
N THR A 166 4.67 11.63 0.35
CA THR A 166 5.76 11.83 1.32
C THR A 166 6.33 10.50 1.82
N ALA A 167 5.47 9.54 2.16
CA ALA A 167 5.89 8.22 2.62
C ALA A 167 6.62 7.42 1.53
N LEU A 168 6.17 7.49 0.28
CA LEU A 168 6.82 6.87 -0.89
C LEU A 168 8.21 7.46 -1.14
N ASN A 169 8.38 8.78 -1.04
CA ASN A 169 9.69 9.41 -1.16
C ASN A 169 10.64 8.98 -0.06
N ARG A 170 10.15 8.91 1.19
CA ARG A 170 10.93 8.39 2.32
C ARG A 170 11.34 6.94 2.11
N LEU A 171 10.42 6.08 1.64
CA LEU A 171 10.72 4.69 1.29
C LEU A 171 11.83 4.61 0.24
N LYS A 172 11.72 5.38 -0.85
CA LYS A 172 12.72 5.34 -1.92
C LYS A 172 14.10 5.81 -1.45
N LYS A 173 14.14 6.85 -0.62
CA LYS A 173 15.39 7.32 0.02
C LYS A 173 16.01 6.27 0.95
N ARG A 174 15.18 5.54 1.70
CA ARG A 174 15.64 4.51 2.66
C ARG A 174 16.08 3.23 1.97
N PHE A 175 15.40 2.86 0.88
CA PHE A 175 15.56 1.62 0.15
C PHE A 175 16.00 1.92 -1.30
N PRO A 176 17.31 2.09 -1.55
CA PRO A 176 17.81 2.51 -2.86
C PRO A 176 17.42 1.55 -3.98
N ASN A 177 17.33 0.25 -3.68
CA ASN A 177 16.94 -0.80 -4.62
C ASN A 177 15.43 -1.03 -4.70
N LEU A 178 14.58 -0.23 -4.05
CA LEU A 178 13.13 -0.35 -4.13
C LEU A 178 12.66 -0.11 -5.57
N ARG A 179 11.99 -1.09 -6.16
CA ARG A 179 11.51 -1.10 -7.54
C ARG A 179 10.01 -0.86 -7.64
N ILE A 180 9.24 -1.61 -6.83
CA ILE A 180 7.78 -1.64 -6.95
C ILE A 180 7.12 -1.39 -5.60
N ALA A 181 6.10 -0.53 -5.59
CA ALA A 181 5.15 -0.41 -4.51
C ALA A 181 3.76 -0.89 -4.97
N TYR A 182 3.25 -1.93 -4.31
CA TYR A 182 1.87 -2.39 -4.46
C TYR A 182 0.98 -1.65 -3.46
N LEU A 183 -0.03 -0.94 -3.95
CA LEU A 183 -0.94 -0.13 -3.16
C LEU A 183 -2.31 -0.82 -3.05
N SER A 184 -2.81 -0.97 -1.83
CA SER A 184 -4.16 -1.50 -1.55
C SER A 184 -4.95 -0.50 -0.73
N SER A 185 -6.25 -0.39 -1.03
CA SER A 185 -7.19 0.35 -0.17
C SER A 185 -7.63 -0.50 1.02
N ARG A 186 -8.34 0.13 1.97
CA ARG A 186 -8.97 -0.55 3.11
C ARG A 186 -9.98 -1.61 2.65
N ILE A 187 -10.21 -2.57 3.55
CA ILE A 187 -11.34 -3.50 3.49
C ILE A 187 -12.64 -2.76 3.87
N TYR A 188 -13.77 -3.45 3.80
CA TYR A 188 -15.07 -2.92 4.20
C TYR A 188 -15.09 -2.47 5.66
N ALA A 189 -15.62 -1.28 5.92
CA ALA A 189 -15.73 -0.74 7.28
C ALA A 189 -17.18 -0.46 7.71
N GLY A 190 -18.18 -1.05 7.05
CA GLY A 190 -19.60 -0.82 7.38
C GLY A 190 -20.04 -1.38 8.74
N TYR A 191 -19.21 -2.22 9.35
CA TYR A 191 -19.41 -2.73 10.71
C TYR A 191 -18.65 -1.93 11.79
N ALA A 192 -17.92 -0.88 11.41
CA ALA A 192 -17.10 -0.11 12.33
C ALA A 192 -17.94 0.50 13.46
N ARG A 193 -17.49 0.31 14.70
CA ARG A 193 -18.14 0.83 15.92
C ARG A 193 -17.51 2.12 16.44
N SER A 194 -16.50 2.63 15.76
CA SER A 194 -15.76 3.83 16.14
C SER A 194 -15.60 4.79 14.97
N ALA A 195 -15.34 6.06 15.29
CA ALA A 195 -14.99 7.09 14.30
C ALA A 195 -13.54 7.00 13.80
N LEU A 196 -12.84 5.87 14.01
CA LEU A 196 -11.43 5.77 13.64
C LEU A 196 -11.22 5.86 12.12
N ASN A 197 -11.95 5.06 11.33
CA ASN A 197 -12.01 5.17 9.87
C ASN A 197 -13.25 4.41 9.34
N PRO A 198 -14.49 4.87 9.63
CA PRO A 198 -15.72 4.18 9.20
C PRO A 198 -15.99 4.38 7.69
N GLU A 199 -17.02 3.75 7.16
CA GLU A 199 -17.55 4.14 5.85
C GLU A 199 -18.15 5.57 5.89
N PRO A 200 -18.08 6.34 4.78
CA PRO A 200 -17.54 5.98 3.47
C PRO A 200 -16.02 6.17 3.34
N TYR A 201 -15.31 6.58 4.40
CA TYR A 201 -13.89 6.91 4.32
C TYR A 201 -13.00 5.71 3.93
N ALA A 202 -13.37 4.51 4.38
CA ALA A 202 -12.67 3.28 4.01
C ALA A 202 -12.81 2.97 2.51
N TYR A 203 -14.04 3.05 1.98
CA TYR A 203 -14.31 2.97 0.54
C TYR A 203 -13.57 4.06 -0.27
N GLU A 204 -13.63 5.31 0.20
CA GLU A 204 -13.07 6.48 -0.48
C GLU A 204 -11.53 6.42 -0.63
N GLY A 205 -10.83 5.66 0.23
CA GLY A 205 -9.39 5.44 0.12
C GLY A 205 -8.96 4.76 -1.18
N ALA A 206 -9.87 4.09 -1.90
CA ALA A 206 -9.59 3.55 -3.24
C ALA A 206 -9.29 4.66 -4.26
N PHE A 207 -9.95 5.82 -4.15
CA PHE A 207 -9.69 6.95 -5.04
C PHE A 207 -8.32 7.57 -4.77
N THR A 208 -7.89 7.64 -3.51
CA THR A 208 -6.51 8.04 -3.16
C THR A 208 -5.46 7.17 -3.86
N VAL A 209 -5.61 5.84 -3.77
CA VAL A 209 -4.68 4.91 -4.43
C VAL A 209 -4.70 5.08 -5.95
N ARG A 210 -5.90 5.22 -6.53
CA ARG A 210 -6.05 5.46 -7.97
C ARG A 210 -5.33 6.73 -8.41
N TRP A 211 -5.56 7.85 -7.71
CA TRP A 211 -4.96 9.14 -8.07
C TRP A 211 -3.45 9.10 -7.98
N LEU A 212 -2.85 8.46 -6.97
CA LEU A 212 -1.39 8.28 -6.90
C LEU A 212 -0.82 7.59 -8.15
N ILE A 213 -1.44 6.50 -8.59
CA ILE A 213 -0.99 5.75 -9.77
C ILE A 213 -1.20 6.60 -11.04
N GLN A 214 -2.34 7.29 -11.15
CA GLN A 214 -2.62 8.16 -12.29
C GLN A 214 -1.65 9.34 -12.36
N ASP A 215 -1.29 9.94 -11.23
CA ASP A 215 -0.36 11.07 -11.18
C ASP A 215 1.06 10.63 -11.54
N GLN A 216 1.51 9.44 -11.09
CA GLN A 216 2.76 8.85 -11.59
C GLN A 216 2.72 8.59 -13.10
N ILE A 217 1.63 8.03 -13.64
CA ILE A 217 1.48 7.78 -15.09
C ILE A 217 1.55 9.09 -15.88
N LYS A 218 0.97 10.18 -15.36
CA LYS A 218 1.02 11.52 -15.96
C LYS A 218 2.39 12.18 -15.85
N GLY A 219 3.31 11.63 -15.08
CA GLY A 219 4.67 12.13 -14.94
C GLY A 219 4.85 13.15 -13.82
N ASP A 220 4.10 13.02 -12.73
CA ASP A 220 4.37 13.78 -11.51
C ASP A 220 5.82 13.54 -11.03
N ALA A 221 6.56 14.64 -10.86
CA ALA A 221 7.98 14.61 -10.50
C ALA A 221 8.23 14.04 -9.09
N ASP A 222 7.28 14.23 -8.16
CA ASP A 222 7.39 13.69 -6.80
C ASP A 222 7.08 12.19 -6.75
N LEU A 223 6.60 11.62 -7.86
CA LEU A 223 6.34 10.19 -8.00
C LEU A 223 7.18 9.56 -9.11
N ASN A 224 8.24 10.22 -9.58
CA ASN A 224 9.04 9.70 -10.68
C ASN A 224 9.82 8.44 -10.29
N TYR A 225 9.65 7.36 -11.05
CA TYR A 225 10.40 6.11 -10.91
C TYR A 225 11.48 5.93 -11.99
N ASP A 226 11.42 6.75 -13.05
CA ASP A 226 12.19 6.58 -14.27
C ASP A 226 13.37 7.57 -14.31
N PRO A 227 14.63 7.11 -14.25
CA PRO A 227 15.79 8.00 -14.27
C PRO A 227 15.93 8.77 -15.58
N GLU A 228 15.31 8.32 -16.68
CA GLU A 228 15.30 9.06 -17.95
C GLU A 228 14.38 10.29 -17.91
N ARG A 229 13.50 10.37 -16.90
CA ARG A 229 12.52 11.45 -16.71
C ARG A 229 12.89 12.42 -15.59
N GLY A 230 14.03 12.23 -14.92
CA GLY A 230 14.53 13.10 -13.86
C GLY A 230 14.97 12.34 -12.62
N GLU A 231 15.06 13.04 -11.49
CA GLU A 231 15.38 12.42 -10.21
C GLU A 231 14.37 11.32 -9.87
N VAL A 232 14.85 10.15 -9.45
CA VAL A 232 14.00 9.04 -9.03
C VAL A 232 13.60 9.24 -7.57
N THR A 233 12.37 9.71 -7.38
CA THR A 233 11.81 10.08 -6.07
C THR A 233 10.90 9.00 -5.50
N ALA A 234 10.39 8.06 -6.31
CA ALA A 234 9.49 6.99 -5.88
C ALA A 234 9.78 5.66 -6.61
N PRO A 235 9.30 4.50 -6.12
CA PRO A 235 9.21 3.27 -6.92
C PRO A 235 8.07 3.34 -7.94
N LEU A 236 8.03 2.39 -8.88
CA LEU A 236 6.85 2.21 -9.72
C LEU A 236 5.64 1.80 -8.86
N LEU A 237 4.52 2.50 -9.03
CA LEU A 237 3.29 2.29 -8.29
C LEU A 237 2.35 1.38 -9.07
N LEU A 238 1.90 0.31 -8.42
CA LEU A 238 0.93 -0.62 -8.96
C LEU A 238 -0.19 -0.82 -7.96
N TRP A 239 -1.38 -1.16 -8.45
CA TRP A 239 -2.40 -1.74 -7.59
C TRP A 239 -1.88 -3.07 -7.04
N GLY A 240 -1.91 -3.21 -5.71
CA GLY A 240 -1.95 -4.51 -5.07
C GLY A 240 -3.36 -5.10 -5.16
N PRO A 241 -3.69 -6.10 -4.32
CA PRO A 241 -5.06 -6.57 -4.21
C PRO A 241 -6.01 -5.41 -3.87
N TYR A 242 -7.09 -5.25 -4.64
CA TYR A 242 -8.18 -4.37 -4.23
C TYR A 242 -8.99 -5.12 -3.18
N LEU A 243 -9.04 -4.65 -1.94
CA LEU A 243 -9.57 -5.45 -0.82
C LEU A 243 -11.00 -5.07 -0.42
N TRP A 244 -11.52 -3.94 -0.90
CA TRP A 244 -12.85 -3.48 -0.52
C TRP A 244 -13.95 -4.27 -1.25
N GLY A 245 -14.98 -4.71 -0.51
CA GLY A 245 -16.21 -5.30 -1.03
C GLY A 245 -17.41 -4.82 -0.22
N ASP A 246 -18.63 -4.88 -0.76
CA ASP A 246 -19.83 -4.31 -0.11
C ASP A 246 -20.43 -5.26 0.93
N GLY A 247 -19.70 -5.46 2.03
CA GLY A 247 -20.10 -6.35 3.12
C GLY A 247 -20.32 -7.78 2.62
N VAL A 248 -21.52 -8.32 2.87
CA VAL A 248 -21.88 -9.70 2.48
C VAL A 248 -22.30 -9.85 1.02
N THR A 249 -22.32 -8.76 0.25
CA THR A 249 -22.56 -8.81 -1.20
C THR A 249 -21.28 -9.26 -1.91
N PRO A 250 -21.26 -10.43 -2.58
CA PRO A 250 -20.06 -10.90 -3.27
C PRO A 250 -19.66 -9.95 -4.39
N ARG A 251 -18.39 -9.56 -4.39
CA ARG A 251 -17.80 -8.78 -5.49
C ARG A 251 -17.77 -9.61 -6.78
N GLU A 252 -18.19 -9.04 -7.90
CA GLU A 252 -18.58 -9.78 -9.10
C GLU A 252 -17.46 -10.66 -9.68
N HIS A 253 -16.21 -10.19 -9.64
CA HIS A 253 -15.10 -10.85 -10.33
C HIS A 253 -14.35 -11.90 -9.51
N ASP A 254 -14.40 -11.82 -8.18
CA ASP A 254 -13.59 -12.67 -7.29
C ASP A 254 -14.33 -13.15 -6.04
N GLY A 255 -15.60 -12.78 -5.88
CA GLY A 255 -16.46 -13.25 -4.80
C GLY A 255 -16.07 -12.74 -3.41
N VAL A 256 -15.21 -11.73 -3.31
CA VAL A 256 -14.81 -11.16 -2.01
C VAL A 256 -16.05 -10.68 -1.26
N VAL A 257 -16.17 -11.13 -0.01
CA VAL A 257 -17.20 -10.72 0.96
C VAL A 257 -16.52 -10.41 2.30
N TRP A 258 -17.16 -9.56 3.09
CA TRP A 258 -16.79 -9.24 4.46
C TRP A 258 -17.97 -9.50 5.38
N GLN A 259 -17.87 -10.52 6.23
CA GLN A 259 -18.81 -10.78 7.30
C GLN A 259 -18.33 -10.13 8.60
N ARG A 260 -19.25 -9.83 9.52
CA ARG A 260 -18.87 -9.29 10.83
C ARG A 260 -17.86 -10.18 11.56
N LYS A 261 -17.95 -11.50 11.42
CA LYS A 261 -17.05 -12.46 12.09
C LYS A 261 -15.61 -12.45 11.55
N ASP A 262 -15.40 -11.85 10.38
CA ASP A 262 -14.07 -11.76 9.76
C ASP A 262 -13.26 -10.57 10.33
N LEU A 263 -13.91 -9.72 11.14
CA LEU A 263 -13.37 -8.46 11.64
C LEU A 263 -13.22 -8.48 13.17
N ALA A 264 -12.30 -7.67 13.68
CA ALA A 264 -12.06 -7.57 15.13
C ALA A 264 -13.27 -7.00 15.89
N ASP A 265 -13.19 -6.89 17.22
CA ASP A 265 -14.29 -6.43 18.07
C ASP A 265 -14.79 -5.00 17.74
N ASP A 266 -13.92 -4.17 17.19
CA ASP A 266 -14.24 -2.81 16.73
C ASP A 266 -14.96 -2.78 15.36
N GLY A 267 -15.06 -3.93 14.70
CA GLY A 267 -15.75 -4.11 13.41
C GLY A 267 -14.93 -3.66 12.21
N THR A 268 -13.59 -3.66 12.32
CA THR A 268 -12.66 -3.37 11.23
C THR A 268 -11.47 -4.31 11.17
#